data_AF-K9KBS8-F1
#
_entry.id   AF-K9KBS8-F1
#
_cell.length_a   1.000
_cell.length_b   1.000
_cell.length_c   1.000
_cell.angle_alpha   90.00
_cell.angle_beta   90.00
_cell.angle_gamma   90.00
#
_symmetry.space_group_name_H-M   'P 1'
#
loop_
_entity.id
_entity.type
_entity.pdbx_description
1 polymer ?
#
loop_
_entity_poly.entity_id
_entity_poly.type
_entity_poly.pdbx_seq_one_letter_code
_entity_poly.pdbx_strand_id
1 'polypeptide(L)'
;DQYMLHLLQDLANKITDSYKQYDFGKVIRLLQAFYTRELSNFYFSIIKDRLYCENAEDPKRRSCQTALAQILDVMVRSFAPILPHLAEEVFQHIPYSKEPKSVFRTGWINTSSIWKKPGLEEAMESACAMRDSFLGSIPGKNAAEYKVTIVIEPGLLFEIIEMLQAEETSSTSQLNELMMASETTLLSQEPRTIAGDVIELQGTFLINLEGGDIREESSYKVIVMPTTKEKCPRCWKYTAESSDTLCPRCAEVVRGK
;
A
#
# COMPACT_ATOMS: atom_id res chain seq x y z
N ASP A 1 2.04 -0.74 5.10
CA ASP A 1 2.95 -1.77 5.67
C ASP A 1 2.26 -2.66 6.66
N GLN A 2 1.68 -2.09 7.72
CA GLN A 2 0.96 -2.87 8.73
C GLN A 2 -0.18 -3.70 8.12
N TYR A 3 -0.91 -3.17 7.14
CA TYR A 3 -1.90 -3.92 6.38
C TYR A 3 -1.32 -5.16 5.69
N MET A 4 -0.17 -5.05 5.03
CA MET A 4 0.46 -6.20 4.40
C MET A 4 0.92 -7.25 5.42
N LEU A 5 1.41 -6.82 6.58
CA LEU A 5 1.79 -7.73 7.66
C LEU A 5 0.56 -8.41 8.30
N HIS A 6 -0.57 -7.70 8.36
CA HIS A 6 -1.86 -8.26 8.74
C HIS A 6 -2.26 -9.39 7.77
N LEU A 7 -2.26 -9.13 6.46
CA LEU A 7 -2.59 -10.14 5.45
C LEU A 7 -1.60 -11.32 5.45
N LEU A 8 -0.32 -11.03 5.68
CA LEU A 8 0.74 -12.04 5.73
C LEU A 8 0.52 -13.05 6.88
N GLN A 9 0.02 -12.59 8.03
CA GLN A 9 -0.33 -13.48 9.15
C GLN A 9 -1.41 -14.49 8.75
N ASP A 10 -2.44 -14.06 8.04
CA ASP A 10 -3.50 -14.96 7.57
C ASP A 10 -2.99 -15.95 6.53
N LEU A 11 -2.14 -15.49 5.62
CA LEU A 11 -1.50 -16.36 4.65
C LEU A 11 -0.69 -17.45 5.35
N ALA A 12 0.15 -17.07 6.32
CA ALA A 12 0.99 -17.99 7.08
C ALA A 12 0.17 -19.07 7.80
N ASN A 13 -0.93 -18.67 8.44
CA ASN A 13 -1.87 -19.60 9.10
C ASN A 13 -2.51 -20.55 8.08
N LYS A 14 -3.09 -20.02 7.00
CA LYS A 14 -3.76 -20.81 5.95
C LYS A 14 -2.80 -21.81 5.28
N ILE A 15 -1.55 -21.41 5.03
CA ILE A 15 -0.52 -22.27 4.44
C ILE A 15 -0.14 -23.38 5.42
N THR A 16 0.11 -23.03 6.67
CA THR A 16 0.48 -23.99 7.72
C THR A 16 -0.60 -25.06 7.88
N ASP A 17 -1.88 -24.66 7.92
CA ASP A 17 -2.99 -25.61 8.05
C ASP A 17 -3.19 -26.46 6.79
N SER A 18 -2.95 -25.88 5.60
CA SER A 18 -3.02 -26.65 4.34
C SER A 18 -1.92 -27.72 4.28
N TYR A 19 -0.70 -27.43 4.76
CA TYR A 19 0.35 -28.44 4.87
C TYR A 19 0.01 -29.53 5.90
N LYS A 20 -0.58 -29.19 7.05
CA LYS A 20 -1.04 -30.19 8.05
C LYS A 20 -2.09 -31.15 7.46
N GLN A 21 -2.87 -30.67 6.50
CA GLN A 21 -3.90 -31.45 5.80
C GLN A 21 -3.38 -32.12 4.52
N TYR A 22 -2.08 -32.02 4.22
CA TYR A 22 -1.47 -32.52 2.98
C TYR A 22 -2.08 -31.93 1.69
N ASP A 23 -2.73 -30.75 1.75
CA ASP A 23 -3.30 -30.07 0.59
C ASP A 23 -2.29 -29.09 -0.04
N PHE A 24 -1.28 -29.66 -0.69
CA PHE A 24 -0.23 -28.90 -1.39
C PHE A 24 -0.79 -28.05 -2.54
N GLY A 25 -1.87 -28.51 -3.19
CA GLY A 25 -2.54 -27.77 -4.26
C GLY A 25 -3.12 -26.45 -3.76
N LYS A 26 -3.70 -26.44 -2.55
CA LYS A 26 -4.18 -25.22 -1.91
C LYS A 26 -3.04 -24.29 -1.51
N VAL A 27 -1.90 -24.80 -1.03
CA VAL A 27 -0.71 -23.98 -0.76
C VAL A 27 -0.28 -23.22 -2.02
N ILE A 28 -0.18 -23.90 -3.17
CA ILE A 28 0.20 -23.26 -4.44
C ILE A 28 -0.80 -22.17 -4.82
N ARG A 29 -2.11 -22.43 -4.75
CA ARG A 29 -3.15 -21.44 -5.06
C ARG A 29 -3.09 -20.23 -4.15
N LEU A 30 -2.88 -20.43 -2.84
CA LEU A 30 -2.74 -19.35 -1.85
C LEU A 30 -1.51 -18.47 -2.15
N LEU A 31 -0.36 -19.09 -2.43
CA LEU A 31 0.87 -18.37 -2.77
C LEU A 31 0.74 -17.57 -4.07
N GLN A 32 0.17 -18.18 -5.11
CA GLN A 32 -0.06 -17.52 -6.40
C GLN A 32 -1.00 -16.33 -6.26
N ALA A 33 -2.10 -16.50 -5.51
CA ALA A 33 -3.05 -15.42 -5.25
C ALA A 33 -2.39 -14.26 -4.50
N PHE A 34 -1.63 -14.55 -3.44
CA PHE A 34 -0.96 -13.52 -2.65
C PHE A 34 0.12 -12.77 -3.43
N TYR A 35 0.99 -13.49 -4.15
CA TYR A 35 2.00 -12.88 -5.00
C TYR A 35 1.38 -11.97 -6.07
N THR A 36 0.34 -12.45 -6.75
CA THR A 36 -0.25 -11.72 -7.88
C THR A 36 -1.03 -10.51 -7.39
N ARG A 37 -1.95 -10.70 -6.44
CA ARG A 37 -2.90 -9.65 -6.01
C ARG A 37 -2.25 -8.70 -5.02
N GLU A 38 -1.77 -9.22 -3.90
CA GLU A 38 -1.36 -8.40 -2.76
C GLU A 38 0.03 -7.81 -2.96
N LEU A 39 0.97 -8.57 -3.55
CA LEU A 39 2.33 -8.09 -3.78
C LEU A 39 2.50 -7.36 -5.11
N SER A 40 2.40 -8.07 -6.23
CA SER A 40 2.74 -7.53 -7.56
C SER A 40 1.83 -6.39 -7.97
N ASN A 41 0.51 -6.59 -7.89
CA ASN A 41 -0.45 -5.59 -8.38
C ASN A 41 -0.64 -4.43 -7.40
N PHE A 42 -0.65 -4.72 -6.09
CA PHE A 42 -0.96 -3.74 -5.05
C PHE A 42 0.27 -3.20 -4.31
N TYR A 43 0.92 -3.99 -3.47
CA TYR A 43 1.93 -3.45 -2.56
C TYR A 43 3.16 -2.92 -3.32
N PHE A 44 3.70 -3.66 -4.28
CA PHE A 44 4.89 -3.22 -5.02
C PHE A 44 4.62 -2.02 -5.92
N SER A 45 3.38 -1.73 -6.30
CA SER A 45 3.07 -0.53 -7.09
C SER A 45 3.11 0.73 -6.23
N ILE A 46 2.54 0.70 -5.03
CA ILE A 46 2.44 1.86 -4.13
C ILE A 46 3.75 2.19 -3.40
N ILE A 47 4.59 1.20 -3.08
CA ILE A 47 5.78 1.42 -2.22
C ILE A 47 7.04 1.86 -2.97
N LYS A 48 7.06 1.76 -4.31
CA LYS A 48 8.26 2.04 -5.13
C LYS A 48 8.80 3.45 -4.89
N ASP A 49 7.90 4.43 -4.84
CA ASP A 49 8.25 5.83 -4.65
C ASP A 49 9.07 5.99 -3.38
N ARG A 50 8.56 5.57 -2.23
CA ARG A 50 9.30 5.70 -0.98
C ARG A 50 10.54 4.79 -0.90
N LEU A 51 10.49 3.58 -1.45
CA LEU A 51 11.60 2.63 -1.41
C LEU A 51 12.82 3.15 -2.19
N TYR A 52 12.58 3.82 -3.31
CA TYR A 52 13.63 4.32 -4.20
C TYR A 52 14.01 5.77 -3.90
N CYS A 53 13.05 6.56 -3.44
CA CYS A 53 13.20 8.01 -3.34
C CYS A 53 13.47 8.53 -1.93
N GLU A 54 13.15 7.81 -0.85
CA GLU A 54 13.51 8.30 0.49
C GLU A 54 14.98 8.02 0.85
N ASN A 55 15.48 8.75 1.85
CA ASN A 55 16.81 8.52 2.43
C ASN A 55 16.94 7.07 2.95
N ALA A 56 18.15 6.51 2.96
CA ALA A 56 18.41 5.14 3.42
C ALA A 56 17.93 4.90 4.86
N GLU A 57 18.09 5.89 5.73
CA GLU A 57 17.70 5.83 7.14
C GLU A 57 16.30 6.41 7.41
N ASP A 58 15.56 6.81 6.37
CA ASP A 58 14.23 7.37 6.54
C ASP A 58 13.26 6.34 7.17
N PRO A 59 12.50 6.69 8.23
CA PRO A 59 11.58 5.77 8.88
C PRO A 59 10.55 5.13 7.94
N LYS A 60 10.03 5.86 6.94
CA LYS A 60 9.08 5.32 5.95
C LYS A 60 9.74 4.24 5.09
N ARG A 61 10.99 4.45 4.68
CA ARG A 61 11.78 3.45 3.94
C ARG A 61 12.11 2.24 4.80
N ARG A 62 12.52 2.44 6.06
CA ARG A 62 12.85 1.36 6.99
C ARG A 62 11.61 0.53 7.37
N SER A 63 10.45 1.18 7.52
CA SER A 63 9.16 0.49 7.68
C SER A 63 8.87 -0.42 6.49
N CYS A 64 9.02 0.11 5.27
CA CYS A 64 8.82 -0.66 4.04
C CYS A 64 9.76 -1.87 3.94
N GLN A 65 11.05 -1.67 4.22
CA GLN A 65 12.04 -2.74 4.21
C GLN A 65 11.77 -3.80 5.28
N THR A 66 11.28 -3.40 6.45
CA THR A 66 10.88 -4.34 7.52
C THR A 66 9.74 -5.22 7.05
N ALA A 67 8.70 -4.63 6.45
CA ALA A 67 7.59 -5.39 5.89
C ALA A 67 8.04 -6.32 4.75
N LEU A 68 8.87 -5.84 3.82
CA LEU A 68 9.43 -6.67 2.75
C LEU A 68 10.27 -7.83 3.28
N ALA A 69 11.02 -7.62 4.37
CA ALA A 69 11.82 -8.68 4.98
C ALA A 69 10.95 -9.78 5.59
N GLN A 70 9.88 -9.41 6.29
CA GLN A 70 8.91 -10.37 6.84
C GLN A 70 8.19 -11.13 5.72
N ILE A 71 7.73 -10.42 4.67
CA ILE A 71 7.08 -11.03 3.51
C ILE A 71 8.02 -12.05 2.85
N LEU A 72 9.29 -11.69 2.63
CA LEU A 72 10.27 -12.57 2.01
C LEU A 72 10.49 -13.85 2.83
N ASP A 73 10.69 -13.73 4.14
CA ASP A 73 10.88 -14.90 5.02
C ASP A 73 9.68 -15.85 4.99
N VAL A 74 8.46 -15.33 5.13
CA VAL A 74 7.23 -16.14 5.07
C VAL A 74 7.08 -16.82 3.70
N MET A 75 7.30 -16.08 2.61
CA MET A 75 7.16 -16.64 1.26
C MET A 75 8.18 -17.77 1.02
N VAL A 76 9.47 -17.53 1.32
CA VAL A 76 10.55 -18.52 1.14
C VAL A 76 10.27 -19.80 1.92
N ARG A 77 9.88 -19.69 3.20
CA ARG A 77 9.53 -20.85 4.02
C ARG A 77 8.28 -21.56 3.50
N SER A 78 7.29 -20.82 3.01
CA SER A 78 6.04 -21.37 2.51
C SER A 78 6.22 -22.25 1.28
N PHE A 79 7.08 -21.84 0.34
CA PHE A 79 7.35 -22.65 -0.86
C PHE A 79 8.52 -23.61 -0.72
N ALA A 80 9.32 -23.55 0.36
CA ALA A 80 10.47 -24.43 0.56
C ALA A 80 10.16 -25.94 0.46
N PRO A 81 9.04 -26.47 0.97
CA PRO A 81 8.70 -27.89 0.80
C PRO A 81 8.37 -28.30 -0.66
N ILE A 82 8.06 -27.34 -1.53
CA ILE A 82 7.63 -27.58 -2.92
C ILE A 82 8.77 -27.25 -3.90
N LEU A 83 9.52 -26.18 -3.65
CA LEU A 83 10.60 -25.65 -4.49
C LEU A 83 11.90 -25.53 -3.68
N PRO A 84 12.50 -26.66 -3.25
CA PRO A 84 13.56 -26.63 -2.25
C PRO A 84 14.84 -25.94 -2.71
N HIS A 85 15.25 -26.15 -3.97
CA HIS A 85 16.44 -25.51 -4.53
C HIS A 85 16.26 -23.99 -4.63
N LEU A 86 15.11 -23.53 -5.11
CA LEU A 86 14.79 -22.11 -5.20
C LEU A 86 14.75 -21.47 -3.81
N ALA A 87 14.15 -22.15 -2.83
CA ALA A 87 14.06 -21.61 -1.47
C ALA A 87 15.44 -21.46 -0.83
N GLU A 88 16.31 -22.45 -1.01
CA GLU A 88 17.69 -22.40 -0.53
C GLU A 88 18.48 -21.29 -1.24
N GLU A 89 18.36 -21.17 -2.57
CA GLU A 89 19.01 -20.12 -3.34
C GLU A 89 18.58 -18.72 -2.87
N VAL A 90 17.28 -18.47 -2.75
CA VAL A 90 16.77 -17.18 -2.27
C VAL A 90 17.27 -16.93 -0.85
N PHE A 91 17.17 -17.92 0.04
CA PHE A 91 17.58 -17.79 1.45
C PHE A 91 19.05 -17.42 1.60
N GLN A 92 19.94 -17.99 0.78
CA GLN A 92 21.37 -17.69 0.77
C GLN A 92 21.69 -16.27 0.28
N HIS A 93 20.80 -15.64 -0.50
CA HIS A 93 20.95 -14.27 -0.99
C HIS A 93 20.25 -13.22 -0.11
N ILE A 94 19.58 -13.61 0.98
CA ILE A 94 18.97 -12.66 1.91
C ILE A 94 20.09 -11.92 2.69
N PRO A 95 20.16 -10.58 2.63
CA PRO A 95 21.32 -9.83 3.12
C PRO A 95 21.44 -9.76 4.65
N TYR A 96 20.42 -10.20 5.38
CA TYR A 96 20.35 -10.16 6.85
C TYR A 96 20.14 -11.55 7.49
N SER A 97 20.28 -12.63 6.72
CA SER A 97 20.17 -13.99 7.25
C SER A 97 21.28 -14.28 8.26
N LYS A 98 20.89 -14.80 9.43
CA LYS A 98 21.80 -15.30 10.47
C LYS A 98 21.95 -16.82 10.33
N GLU A 99 22.99 -17.38 10.94
CA GLU A 99 23.16 -18.84 11.03
C GLU A 99 21.94 -19.52 11.66
N PRO A 100 21.52 -20.70 11.18
CA PRO A 100 22.13 -21.48 10.09
C PRO A 100 21.79 -20.96 8.68
N LYS A 101 22.77 -21.01 7.76
CA LYS A 101 22.64 -20.53 6.35
C LYS A 101 21.70 -21.31 5.42
N SER A 102 20.84 -22.17 5.95
CA SER A 102 19.88 -22.95 5.15
C SER A 102 18.48 -22.80 5.72
N VAL A 103 17.50 -22.56 4.84
CA VAL A 103 16.09 -22.41 5.23
C VAL A 103 15.61 -23.66 5.98
N PHE A 104 16.08 -24.85 5.58
CA PHE A 104 15.72 -26.14 6.18
C PHE A 104 16.27 -26.36 7.59
N ARG A 105 17.12 -25.46 8.09
CA ARG A 105 17.69 -25.52 9.45
C ARG A 105 17.18 -24.42 10.37
N THR A 106 16.28 -23.55 9.88
CA THR A 106 15.82 -22.36 10.63
C THR A 106 14.39 -22.50 11.17
N GLY A 107 13.74 -23.64 10.96
CA GLY A 107 12.39 -23.91 11.45
C GLY A 107 11.28 -23.45 10.50
N TRP A 108 10.04 -23.54 10.97
CA TRP A 108 8.86 -23.16 10.19
C TRP A 108 8.57 -21.65 10.27
N ILE A 109 7.56 -21.20 9.53
CA ILE A 109 7.08 -19.81 9.52
C ILE A 109 6.80 -19.35 10.96
N ASN A 110 7.37 -18.20 11.33
CA ASN A 110 7.08 -17.54 12.60
C ASN A 110 6.61 -16.11 12.33
N THR A 111 5.32 -15.88 12.49
CA THR A 111 4.71 -14.56 12.34
C THR A 111 4.15 -14.09 13.69
N SER A 112 4.31 -12.80 13.98
CA SER A 112 3.89 -12.23 15.24
C SER A 112 2.43 -11.78 15.20
N SER A 113 1.64 -12.20 16.19
CA SER A 113 0.24 -11.82 16.32
C SER A 113 0.04 -10.30 16.53
N ILE A 114 1.10 -9.55 16.86
CA ILE A 114 1.05 -8.08 16.97
C ILE A 114 0.62 -7.39 15.67
N TRP A 115 0.76 -8.06 14.53
CA TRP A 115 0.40 -7.52 13.22
C TRP A 115 -1.09 -7.69 12.90
N LYS A 116 -1.83 -8.51 13.67
CA LYS A 116 -3.28 -8.58 13.57
C LYS A 116 -3.89 -7.38 14.26
N LYS A 117 -4.16 -6.36 13.46
CA LYS A 117 -4.84 -5.14 13.88
C LYS A 117 -6.24 -5.07 13.25
N PRO A 118 -7.31 -5.11 14.05
CA PRO A 118 -8.67 -4.75 13.61
C PRO A 118 -8.71 -3.30 13.11
N GLY A 119 -9.63 -2.96 12.21
CA GLY A 119 -9.78 -1.59 11.69
C GLY A 119 -8.87 -1.23 10.50
N LEU A 120 -7.78 -1.98 10.28
CA LEU A 120 -6.90 -1.74 9.14
C LEU A 120 -7.52 -2.15 7.80
N GLU A 121 -8.38 -3.17 7.80
CA GLU A 121 -9.01 -3.65 6.59
C GLU A 121 -9.97 -2.59 6.06
N GLU A 122 -10.79 -2.02 6.93
CA GLU A 122 -11.78 -1.00 6.62
C GLU A 122 -11.12 0.30 6.12
N ALA A 123 -10.00 0.69 6.72
CA ALA A 123 -9.20 1.82 6.24
C ALA A 123 -8.64 1.59 4.84
N MET A 124 -8.17 0.37 4.55
CA MET A 124 -7.57 0.05 3.25
C MET A 124 -8.60 -0.23 2.17
N GLU A 125 -9.69 -0.89 2.50
CA GLU A 125 -10.78 -1.18 1.59
C GLU A 125 -11.49 0.11 1.17
N SER A 126 -11.74 1.02 2.10
CA SER A 126 -12.36 2.31 1.77
C SER A 126 -11.46 3.18 0.89
N ALA A 127 -10.17 3.30 1.23
CA ALA A 127 -9.20 3.98 0.39
C ALA A 127 -9.04 3.30 -0.98
N CYS A 128 -9.04 1.97 -1.05
CA CYS A 128 -8.99 1.26 -2.33
C CYS A 128 -10.27 1.47 -3.16
N ALA A 129 -11.46 1.52 -2.55
CA ALA A 129 -12.70 1.82 -3.26
C ALA A 129 -12.68 3.22 -3.90
N MET A 130 -12.18 4.22 -3.18
CA MET A 130 -11.99 5.58 -3.69
C MET A 130 -10.94 5.59 -4.83
N ARG A 131 -9.82 4.89 -4.64
CA ARG A 131 -8.79 4.75 -5.67
C ARG A 131 -9.33 4.09 -6.92
N ASP A 132 -10.04 2.98 -6.79
CA ASP A 132 -10.51 2.21 -7.95
C ASP A 132 -11.57 3.00 -8.73
N SER A 133 -12.38 3.81 -8.05
CA SER A 133 -13.26 4.82 -8.67
C SER A 133 -12.45 5.84 -9.47
N PHE A 134 -11.42 6.44 -8.87
CA PHE A 134 -10.49 7.37 -9.54
C PHE A 134 -9.79 6.75 -10.75
N LEU A 135 -9.15 5.60 -10.58
CA LEU A 135 -8.39 4.93 -11.65
C LEU A 135 -9.31 4.49 -12.80
N GLY A 136 -10.56 4.15 -12.50
CA GLY A 136 -11.57 3.81 -13.51
C GLY A 136 -12.10 5.00 -14.29
N SER A 137 -11.97 6.23 -13.77
CA SER A 137 -12.53 7.42 -14.40
C SER A 137 -11.57 8.13 -15.35
N ILE A 138 -10.26 7.90 -15.23
CA ILE A 138 -9.26 8.60 -16.04
C ILE A 138 -9.04 7.92 -17.41
N PRO A 139 -8.88 8.70 -18.49
CA PRO A 139 -8.68 8.16 -19.84
C PRO A 139 -7.27 7.56 -20.07
N GLY A 140 -6.31 7.81 -19.17
CA GLY A 140 -4.93 7.34 -19.24
C GLY A 140 -4.56 6.37 -18.11
N LYS A 141 -3.38 5.75 -18.20
CA LYS A 141 -2.88 4.83 -17.16
C LYS A 141 -1.98 5.51 -16.11
N ASN A 142 -1.68 6.79 -16.28
CA ASN A 142 -0.74 7.48 -15.41
C ASN A 142 -1.48 8.33 -14.36
N ALA A 143 -1.85 7.69 -13.25
CA ALA A 143 -2.53 8.34 -12.13
C ALA A 143 -1.73 9.54 -11.57
N ALA A 144 -0.40 9.54 -11.70
CA ALA A 144 0.47 10.58 -11.18
C ALA A 144 0.29 11.94 -11.87
N GLU A 145 -0.41 12.01 -13.00
CA GLU A 145 -0.75 13.24 -13.73
C GLU A 145 -1.99 13.95 -13.18
N TYR A 146 -2.66 13.35 -12.20
CA TYR A 146 -3.91 13.87 -11.63
C TYR A 146 -3.74 14.21 -10.16
N LYS A 147 -4.48 15.23 -9.74
CA LYS A 147 -4.79 15.54 -8.34
C LYS A 147 -6.16 14.95 -8.01
N VAL A 148 -6.30 14.47 -6.79
CA VAL A 148 -7.52 13.82 -6.32
C VAL A 148 -7.99 14.49 -5.05
N THR A 149 -9.20 15.04 -5.06
CA THR A 149 -9.85 15.56 -3.86
C THR A 149 -10.93 14.59 -3.41
N ILE A 150 -10.79 14.07 -2.20
CA ILE A 150 -11.74 13.18 -1.55
C ILE A 150 -12.57 14.02 -0.58
N VAL A 151 -13.88 14.00 -0.75
CA VAL A 151 -14.83 14.71 0.12
C VAL A 151 -15.67 13.69 0.86
N ILE A 152 -15.63 13.74 2.18
CA ILE A 152 -16.38 12.83 3.07
C ILE A 152 -16.98 13.68 4.18
N GLU A 153 -18.28 13.55 4.46
CA GLU A 153 -18.90 14.28 5.58
C GLU A 153 -18.30 13.83 6.92
N PRO A 154 -18.26 14.70 7.95
CA PRO A 154 -17.77 14.32 9.27
C PRO A 154 -18.52 13.09 9.82
N GLY A 155 -17.77 12.05 10.16
CA GLY A 155 -18.28 10.75 10.59
C GLY A 155 -17.18 9.71 10.64
N LEU A 156 -17.55 8.44 10.81
CA LEU A 156 -16.58 7.36 11.02
C LEU A 156 -15.66 7.16 9.81
N LEU A 157 -16.19 7.30 8.58
CA LEU A 157 -15.37 7.18 7.37
C LEU A 157 -14.30 8.27 7.31
N PHE A 158 -14.67 9.50 7.68
CA PHE A 158 -13.73 10.63 7.68
C PHE A 158 -12.60 10.38 8.68
N GLU A 159 -12.92 9.96 9.91
CA GLU A 159 -11.93 9.64 10.94
C GLU A 159 -10.97 8.53 10.49
N ILE A 160 -11.50 7.48 9.86
CA ILE A 160 -10.70 6.36 9.31
C ILE A 160 -9.73 6.85 8.23
N ILE A 161 -10.19 7.67 7.29
CA ILE A 161 -9.34 8.18 6.20
C ILE A 161 -8.34 9.23 6.72
N GLU A 162 -8.70 10.02 7.71
CA GLU A 162 -7.82 11.00 8.37
C GLU A 162 -6.62 10.31 9.04
N MET A 163 -6.76 9.06 9.51
CA MET A 163 -5.63 8.26 10.00
C MET A 163 -4.55 7.99 8.92
N LEU A 164 -4.92 8.05 7.63
CA LEU A 164 -3.99 7.86 6.50
C LEU A 164 -3.38 9.18 6.03
N GLN A 165 -4.03 10.29 6.35
CA GLN A 165 -3.63 11.64 5.99
C GLN A 165 -4.28 12.65 6.94
N ALA A 166 -3.50 13.17 7.90
CA ALA A 166 -3.99 14.17 8.86
C ALA A 166 -3.98 15.58 8.26
N GLU A 167 -3.08 15.86 7.32
CA GLU A 167 -3.05 17.13 6.59
C GLU A 167 -4.12 17.21 5.51
N GLU A 168 -4.69 18.39 5.30
CA GLU A 168 -5.73 18.58 4.27
C GLU A 168 -5.24 18.16 2.88
N THR A 169 -4.01 18.53 2.50
CA THR A 169 -3.43 18.21 1.19
C THR A 169 -2.04 17.64 1.33
N SER A 170 -1.75 16.53 0.64
CA SER A 170 -0.45 15.87 0.66
C SER A 170 -0.07 15.23 -0.66
N SER A 171 1.24 15.16 -0.93
CA SER A 171 1.83 14.37 -2.03
C SER A 171 2.68 13.19 -1.53
N THR A 172 2.67 12.97 -0.21
CA THR A 172 3.54 11.99 0.47
C THR A 172 2.88 11.28 1.67
N SER A 173 1.59 11.54 1.92
CA SER A 173 0.77 10.82 2.90
C SER A 173 0.55 9.37 2.47
N GLN A 174 0.07 8.53 3.40
CA GLN A 174 -0.27 7.15 3.07
C GLN A 174 -1.48 7.10 2.12
N LEU A 175 -2.44 8.01 2.30
CA LEU A 175 -3.57 8.14 1.40
C LEU A 175 -3.12 8.48 -0.03
N ASN A 176 -2.19 9.43 -0.20
CA ASN A 176 -1.67 9.79 -1.52
C ASN A 176 -0.84 8.64 -2.14
N GLU A 177 -0.05 7.92 -1.33
CA GLU A 177 0.64 6.70 -1.80
C GLU A 177 -0.34 5.66 -2.34
N LEU A 178 -1.49 5.47 -1.67
CA LEU A 178 -2.54 4.56 -2.13
C LEU A 178 -3.20 5.06 -3.41
N MET A 179 -3.53 6.35 -3.52
CA MET A 179 -4.11 6.93 -4.73
C MET A 179 -3.16 6.87 -5.93
N MET A 180 -1.84 6.87 -5.69
CA MET A 180 -0.80 6.99 -6.72
C MET A 180 -0.92 8.29 -7.55
N ALA A 181 -1.56 9.31 -6.98
CA ALA A 181 -1.81 10.61 -7.59
C ALA A 181 -0.63 11.59 -7.38
N SER A 182 -0.63 12.69 -8.12
CA SER A 182 0.28 13.83 -7.91
C SER A 182 0.15 14.38 -6.48
N GLU A 183 -1.10 14.55 -6.05
CA GLU A 183 -1.49 15.22 -4.81
C GLU A 183 -2.89 14.73 -4.42
N THR A 184 -3.13 14.55 -3.13
CA THR A 184 -4.42 14.13 -2.59
C THR A 184 -4.87 15.12 -1.54
N THR A 185 -6.10 15.60 -1.69
CA THR A 185 -6.75 16.51 -0.75
C THR A 185 -7.91 15.80 -0.07
N LEU A 186 -8.02 15.87 1.25
CA LEU A 186 -9.11 15.33 2.05
C LEU A 186 -9.92 16.49 2.64
N LEU A 187 -11.20 16.58 2.31
CA LEU A 187 -12.11 17.64 2.76
C LEU A 187 -13.34 17.07 3.46
N SER A 188 -13.82 17.78 4.48
CA SER A 188 -15.08 17.46 5.16
C SER A 188 -16.31 18.06 4.46
N GLN A 189 -16.09 18.97 3.52
CA GLN A 189 -17.13 19.71 2.79
C GLN A 189 -16.66 19.97 1.37
N GLU A 190 -17.60 20.12 0.44
CA GLU A 190 -17.24 20.43 -0.94
C GLU A 190 -16.54 21.79 -1.07
N PRO A 191 -15.52 21.88 -1.94
CA PRO A 191 -14.90 23.15 -2.26
C PRO A 191 -15.93 24.06 -2.94
N ARG A 192 -15.99 25.33 -2.50
CA ARG A 192 -16.97 26.33 -3.00
C ARG A 192 -16.81 26.66 -4.48
N THR A 193 -15.64 26.40 -5.04
CA THR A 193 -15.32 26.66 -6.44
C THR A 193 -14.56 25.48 -7.01
N ILE A 194 -15.16 24.80 -7.98
CA ILE A 194 -14.51 23.79 -8.81
C ILE A 194 -14.25 24.46 -10.16
N ALA A 195 -12.98 24.70 -10.49
CA ALA A 195 -12.59 25.38 -11.72
C ALA A 195 -11.85 24.42 -12.65
N GLY A 196 -12.29 24.34 -13.92
CA GLY A 196 -11.63 23.56 -14.98
C GLY A 196 -12.38 22.28 -15.36
N ASP A 197 -11.71 21.45 -16.18
CA ASP A 197 -12.21 20.13 -16.58
C ASP A 197 -12.04 19.14 -15.42
N VAL A 198 -13.15 18.88 -14.73
CA VAL A 198 -13.17 18.06 -13.52
C VAL A 198 -14.06 16.83 -13.73
N ILE A 199 -13.60 15.69 -13.23
CA ILE A 199 -14.40 14.47 -13.17
C ILE A 199 -14.86 14.30 -11.73
N GLU A 200 -16.18 14.30 -11.53
CA GLU A 200 -16.79 14.08 -10.22
C GLU A 200 -17.40 12.68 -10.16
N LEU A 201 -17.04 11.94 -9.12
CA LEU A 201 -17.51 10.59 -8.85
C LEU A 201 -18.11 10.56 -7.45
N GLN A 202 -19.12 9.72 -7.28
CA GLN A 202 -19.76 9.50 -5.99
C GLN A 202 -19.79 8.00 -5.71
N GLY A 203 -19.60 7.64 -4.44
CA GLY A 203 -19.70 6.26 -3.98
C GLY A 203 -20.20 6.20 -2.55
N THR A 204 -20.53 4.99 -2.12
CA THR A 204 -20.77 4.68 -0.71
C THR A 204 -19.81 3.61 -0.27
N PHE A 205 -19.46 3.64 1.01
CA PHE A 205 -18.67 2.60 1.65
C PHE A 205 -19.38 2.15 2.93
N LEU A 206 -19.57 0.84 3.04
CA LEU A 206 -20.12 0.24 4.25
C LEU A 206 -18.96 -0.10 5.19
N ILE A 207 -18.84 0.67 6.26
CA ILE A 207 -17.92 0.42 7.34
C ILE A 207 -18.50 -0.73 8.18
N ASN A 208 -17.66 -1.72 8.50
CA ASN A 208 -18.07 -2.88 9.27
C ASN A 208 -16.98 -3.25 10.27
N LEU A 209 -17.01 -2.63 11.45
CA LEU A 209 -16.02 -2.85 12.49
C LEU A 209 -16.51 -3.89 13.52
N GLU A 210 -15.58 -4.38 14.33
CA GLU A 210 -15.84 -5.25 15.49
C GLU A 210 -16.64 -6.53 15.13
N GLY A 211 -16.49 -7.03 13.90
CA GLY A 211 -17.16 -8.26 13.47
C GLY A 211 -18.66 -8.10 13.22
N GLY A 212 -19.17 -6.88 13.02
CA GLY A 212 -20.57 -6.62 12.70
C GLY A 212 -21.29 -5.72 13.69
N ASP A 213 -20.68 -5.42 14.84
CA ASP A 213 -21.33 -4.65 15.90
C ASP A 213 -21.48 -3.17 15.52
N ILE A 214 -20.55 -2.64 14.72
CA ILE A 214 -20.61 -1.28 14.18
C ILE A 214 -20.75 -1.37 12.67
N ARG A 215 -21.90 -0.92 12.14
CA ARG A 215 -22.18 -0.86 10.71
C ARG A 215 -22.72 0.51 10.33
N GLU A 216 -21.95 1.22 9.52
CA GLU A 216 -22.27 2.57 9.06
C GLU A 216 -22.02 2.66 7.56
N GLU A 217 -23.03 3.05 6.79
CA GLU A 217 -22.84 3.39 5.38
C GLU A 217 -22.59 4.88 5.27
N SER A 218 -21.44 5.24 4.70
CA SER A 218 -21.06 6.65 4.46
C SER A 218 -20.87 6.88 2.98
N SER A 219 -21.37 8.02 2.50
CA SER A 219 -21.08 8.49 1.14
C SER A 219 -19.71 9.16 1.09
N TYR A 220 -19.12 9.17 -0.10
CA TYR A 220 -17.91 9.93 -0.40
C TYR A 220 -17.98 10.46 -1.84
N LYS A 221 -17.25 11.53 -2.11
CA LYS A 221 -17.02 12.04 -3.45
C LYS A 221 -15.54 12.03 -3.78
N VAL A 222 -15.23 11.72 -5.03
CA VAL A 222 -13.89 11.78 -5.59
C VAL A 222 -13.91 12.76 -6.75
N ILE A 223 -13.17 13.84 -6.60
CA ILE A 223 -13.05 14.92 -7.57
C ILE A 223 -11.65 14.82 -8.18
N VAL A 224 -11.58 14.62 -9.49
CA VAL A 224 -10.33 14.33 -10.21
C VAL A 224 -10.02 15.46 -11.18
N MET A 225 -8.79 15.97 -11.11
CA MET A 225 -8.34 17.08 -11.94
C MET A 225 -6.92 16.84 -12.45
N PRO A 226 -6.57 17.22 -13.69
CA PRO A 226 -5.18 17.24 -14.13
C PRO A 226 -4.33 18.14 -13.23
N THR A 227 -3.10 17.73 -12.93
CA THR A 227 -2.17 18.56 -12.17
C THR A 227 -1.52 19.60 -13.07
N THR A 228 -1.27 20.79 -12.54
CA THR A 228 -0.48 21.84 -13.20
C THR A 228 1.01 21.75 -12.87
N LYS A 229 1.41 20.81 -11.99
CA LYS A 229 2.80 20.60 -11.60
C LYS A 229 3.53 19.78 -12.65
N GLU A 230 4.84 19.96 -12.73
CA GLU A 230 5.68 19.27 -13.70
C GLU A 230 6.28 17.98 -13.12
N LYS A 231 6.69 17.08 -14.01
CA LYS A 231 7.29 15.80 -13.66
C LYS A 231 8.67 16.00 -13.04
N CYS A 232 8.85 15.54 -11.79
CA CYS A 232 10.15 15.51 -11.14
C CYS A 232 11.08 14.47 -11.80
N PRO A 233 12.32 14.80 -12.21
CA PRO A 233 13.20 13.87 -12.92
C PRO A 233 13.71 12.72 -12.03
N ARG A 234 13.58 12.83 -10.70
CA ARG A 234 14.03 11.80 -9.75
C ARG A 234 12.95 10.82 -9.35
N CYS A 235 11.84 11.29 -8.79
CA CYS A 235 10.76 10.40 -8.32
C CYS A 235 9.66 10.16 -9.36
N TRP A 236 9.69 10.90 -10.49
CA TRP A 236 8.73 10.80 -11.59
C TRP A 236 7.28 11.14 -11.23
N LYS A 237 7.03 11.63 -10.00
CA LYS A 237 5.77 12.27 -9.62
C LYS A 237 5.69 13.69 -10.19
N TYR A 238 4.49 14.12 -10.57
CA TYR A 238 4.21 15.48 -11.01
C TYR A 238 4.07 16.40 -9.80
N THR A 239 5.20 16.81 -9.23
CA THR A 239 5.26 17.59 -7.97
C THR A 239 6.30 18.72 -8.03
N ALA A 240 6.95 18.91 -9.19
CA ALA A 240 7.92 19.96 -9.40
C ALA A 240 7.23 21.24 -9.88
N GLU A 241 7.82 22.40 -9.58
CA GLU A 241 7.31 23.71 -10.01
C GLU A 241 7.60 23.98 -11.50
N SER A 242 8.64 23.34 -12.06
CA SER A 242 9.02 23.50 -13.46
C SER A 242 9.70 22.25 -14.02
N SER A 243 9.73 22.13 -15.35
CA SER A 243 10.45 21.06 -16.05
C SER A 243 11.90 20.98 -15.59
N ASP A 244 12.40 19.74 -15.50
CA ASP A 244 13.79 19.41 -15.17
C ASP A 244 14.27 19.85 -13.78
N THR A 245 13.36 20.30 -12.91
CA THR A 245 13.67 20.60 -11.50
C THR A 245 13.23 19.49 -10.56
N LEU A 246 13.98 19.31 -9.48
CA LEU A 246 13.58 18.39 -8.40
C LEU A 246 12.39 18.98 -7.65
N CYS A 247 11.41 18.12 -7.33
CA CYS A 247 10.38 18.50 -6.36
C CYS A 247 11.00 18.74 -4.97
N PRO A 248 10.33 19.51 -4.09
CA PRO A 248 10.86 19.88 -2.77
C PRO A 248 11.39 18.69 -1.96
N ARG A 249 10.63 17.58 -1.91
CA ARG A 249 11.03 16.33 -1.25
C ARG A 249 12.33 15.76 -1.82
N CYS A 250 12.42 15.62 -3.14
CA CYS A 250 13.61 15.06 -3.78
C CYS A 250 14.84 15.96 -3.59
N ALA A 251 14.65 17.28 -3.59
CA ALA A 251 15.72 18.23 -3.32
C ALA A 251 16.24 18.12 -1.87
N GLU A 252 15.37 17.85 -0.90
CA GLU A 252 15.77 17.58 0.48
C GLU A 252 16.57 16.28 0.61
N VAL A 253 16.08 15.18 0.03
CA VAL A 253 16.78 13.89 0.09
C VAL A 253 18.16 13.95 -0.57
N VAL A 254 18.32 14.69 -1.67
CA VAL A 254 19.62 14.86 -2.34
C VAL A 254 20.57 15.76 -1.54
N ARG A 255 20.07 16.78 -0.85
CA ARG A 255 20.87 17.66 0.00
C ARG A 255 21.34 16.97 1.29
N GLY A 256 20.56 16.04 1.83
CA GLY A 256 20.90 15.25 3.02
C GLY A 256 21.81 14.05 2.75
N LYS A 257 22.48 13.98 1.60
CA LYS A 257 23.51 12.98 1.27
C LYS A 257 24.91 13.48 1.60
#